data_AF-A0A7Z7Q1E8-F1
#
_entry.id   AF-A0A7Z7Q1E8-F1
#
_cell.length_a   1.000
_cell.length_b   1.000
_cell.length_c   1.000
_cell.angle_alpha   90.00
_cell.angle_beta   90.00
_cell.angle_gamma   90.00
#
_symmetry.space_group_name_H-M   'P 1'
#
loop_
_entity.id
_entity.type
_entity.pdbx_description
1 polymer ?
#
loop_
_entity_poly.entity_id
_entity_poly.type
_entity_poly.pdbx_seq_one_letter_code
_entity_poly.pdbx_strand_id
1 'polypeptide(L)'
;MSTKLQWIVPCYFDTDDSSDDEIILDITDDIKHILTLNISEKKVEYGFNYGLKTFVSDEVEKVLIKILPKFRSGFVETNRVQSYVFNNLGMIYSYFNVDNNYKNWHYSTGVVIIETQLTRKTLIPSRDQIKNLNSIPYDFIQSYNQYKALQKEISFLFLSALHLTFPTTSVMGLNNVFDGGIIHFKSKKRNFYEDLKTDVFMHHVLITKSRIINLKDNLSGIAKVWDCNLWSLKRYLISVESHVEDMDKLLDLVYAMEGLFEKNASTDFMKLFCIIHLTQNKNDAKKMKGILDAVFKIRNEIAHGGSHYRGYEYIKLNGKDVLSQDLYWEMKVIVSQLIILGINKILNNKEVRNLNFKIDDLYDKIYT
;
A
#
# COMPACT_ATOMS: atom_id res chain seq x y z
N MET A 1 -17.11 -22.82 13.00
CA MET A 1 -17.22 -21.44 13.48
C MET A 1 -15.82 -20.88 13.63
N SER A 2 -15.47 -20.07 12.65
CA SER A 2 -14.23 -19.32 12.48
C SER A 2 -14.28 -17.96 13.20
N THR A 3 -13.13 -17.29 13.27
CA THR A 3 -13.04 -15.85 13.52
C THR A 3 -13.06 -15.11 12.19
N LYS A 4 -13.88 -14.06 12.08
CA LYS A 4 -13.85 -13.09 10.98
C LYS A 4 -13.18 -11.80 11.46
N LEU A 5 -12.25 -11.30 10.67
CA LEU A 5 -11.52 -10.04 10.83
C LEU A 5 -11.94 -9.11 9.70
N GLN A 6 -12.23 -7.85 9.99
CA GLN A 6 -12.46 -6.83 8.97
C GLN A 6 -11.75 -5.54 9.38
N TRP A 7 -11.01 -4.92 8.45
CA TRP A 7 -10.51 -3.54 8.59
C TRP A 7 -11.14 -2.69 7.48
N ILE A 8 -11.78 -1.60 7.90
CA ILE A 8 -12.66 -0.77 7.09
C ILE A 8 -12.06 0.63 7.07
N VAL A 9 -11.71 1.12 5.90
CA VAL A 9 -10.91 2.34 5.72
C VAL A 9 -11.56 3.17 4.59
N PRO A 10 -11.78 4.49 4.77
CA PRO A 10 -12.23 5.35 3.69
C PRO A 10 -11.16 5.41 2.60
N CYS A 11 -11.57 5.57 1.35
CA CYS A 11 -10.62 5.73 0.26
C CYS A 11 -11.05 6.81 -0.74
N TYR A 12 -10.07 7.26 -1.52
CA TYR A 12 -10.28 8.23 -2.60
C TYR A 12 -10.11 7.58 -3.99
N PHE A 13 -10.61 6.34 -4.11
CA PHE A 13 -10.49 5.52 -5.32
C PHE A 13 -11.68 5.72 -6.26
N ASP A 14 -11.36 5.89 -7.54
CA ASP A 14 -12.20 5.95 -8.74
C ASP A 14 -11.74 4.79 -9.67
N THR A 15 -12.24 4.57 -10.90
CA THR A 15 -13.48 5.10 -11.47
C THR A 15 -13.31 5.60 -12.91
N ASP A 16 -12.77 4.78 -13.84
CA ASP A 16 -12.61 5.18 -15.25
C ASP A 16 -13.94 5.26 -16.01
N ASP A 17 -14.87 4.34 -15.74
CA ASP A 17 -16.25 4.40 -16.23
C ASP A 17 -17.21 5.20 -15.32
N SER A 18 -16.70 5.76 -14.22
CA SER A 18 -17.45 6.45 -13.16
C SER A 18 -18.57 5.61 -12.50
N SER A 19 -18.56 4.28 -12.65
CA SER A 19 -19.46 3.40 -11.89
C SER A 19 -19.01 3.29 -10.44
N ASP A 20 -19.99 3.19 -9.54
CA ASP A 20 -19.80 3.14 -8.10
C ASP A 20 -20.06 1.73 -7.52
N ASP A 21 -20.05 0.71 -8.39
CA ASP A 21 -20.22 -0.71 -8.08
C ASP A 21 -19.08 -1.27 -7.21
N GLU A 22 -19.40 -2.24 -6.33
CA GLU A 22 -18.40 -2.94 -5.50
C GLU A 22 -17.42 -3.77 -6.36
N ILE A 23 -16.12 -3.52 -6.19
CA ILE A 23 -15.05 -4.34 -6.76
C ILE A 23 -14.57 -5.31 -5.67
N ILE A 24 -14.67 -6.62 -5.93
CA ILE A 24 -14.21 -7.66 -5.00
C ILE A 24 -12.99 -8.38 -5.59
N LEU A 25 -11.91 -8.40 -4.80
CA LEU A 25 -10.70 -9.18 -5.06
C LEU A 25 -10.61 -10.30 -4.03
N ASP A 26 -10.54 -11.55 -4.49
CA ASP A 26 -10.19 -12.69 -3.64
C ASP A 26 -8.68 -12.92 -3.78
N ILE A 27 -7.97 -12.86 -2.65
CA ILE A 27 -6.51 -13.02 -2.55
C ILE A 27 -6.15 -14.13 -1.55
N THR A 28 -7.09 -15.06 -1.32
CA THR A 28 -6.92 -16.16 -0.36
C THR A 28 -5.67 -16.98 -0.67
N ASP A 29 -5.46 -17.33 -1.94
CA ASP A 29 -4.33 -18.15 -2.36
C ASP A 29 -2.99 -17.41 -2.28
N ASP A 30 -2.97 -16.09 -2.53
CA ASP A 30 -1.78 -15.25 -2.38
C ASP A 30 -1.31 -15.21 -0.92
N ILE A 31 -2.23 -14.95 0.01
CA ILE A 31 -1.92 -14.93 1.46
C ILE A 31 -1.53 -16.34 1.95
N LYS A 32 -2.24 -17.38 1.50
CA LYS A 32 -1.87 -18.77 1.80
C LYS A 32 -0.47 -19.09 1.31
N HIS A 33 -0.11 -18.68 0.09
CA HIS A 33 1.22 -18.90 -0.46
C HIS A 33 2.27 -18.18 0.38
N ILE A 34 2.08 -16.90 0.72
CA ILE A 34 2.99 -16.14 1.59
C ILE A 34 3.22 -16.86 2.92
N LEU A 35 2.16 -17.43 3.53
CA LEU A 35 2.27 -18.20 4.79
C LEU A 35 2.98 -19.56 4.64
N THR A 36 3.19 -20.06 3.42
CA THR A 36 4.08 -21.24 3.18
C THR A 36 5.55 -20.85 3.02
N LEU A 37 5.86 -19.57 2.80
CA LEU A 37 7.23 -19.10 2.69
C LEU A 37 7.86 -19.05 4.09
N ASN A 38 9.11 -19.52 4.21
CA ASN A 38 9.83 -19.52 5.49
C ASN A 38 10.33 -18.11 5.85
N ILE A 39 9.39 -17.23 6.20
CA ILE A 39 9.63 -15.84 6.60
C ILE A 39 10.25 -15.81 8.01
N SER A 40 9.92 -16.79 8.85
CA SER A 40 10.42 -16.96 10.23
C SER A 40 11.94 -16.90 10.35
N GLU A 41 12.66 -17.68 9.54
CA GLU A 41 14.11 -17.89 9.64
C GLU A 41 14.95 -16.81 8.94
N LYS A 42 14.32 -15.85 8.25
CA LYS A 42 15.06 -14.84 7.47
C LYS A 42 15.63 -13.76 8.39
N LYS A 43 16.95 -13.57 8.30
CA LYS A 43 17.74 -12.55 9.01
C LYS A 43 17.51 -11.12 8.53
N VAL A 44 16.71 -10.92 7.48
CA VAL A 44 16.38 -9.60 6.94
C VAL A 44 15.13 -9.09 7.66
N GLU A 45 15.27 -8.01 8.42
CA GLU A 45 14.12 -7.34 9.01
C GLU A 45 13.32 -6.62 7.92
N TYR A 46 12.22 -7.25 7.51
CA TYR A 46 11.20 -6.59 6.71
C TYR A 46 10.63 -5.40 7.49
N GLY A 47 10.24 -4.32 6.79
CA GLY A 47 9.37 -3.29 7.41
C GLY A 47 7.97 -3.79 7.73
N PHE A 48 7.63 -4.89 7.08
CA PHE A 48 6.47 -5.74 7.28
C PHE A 48 6.69 -6.52 8.59
N ASN A 49 6.26 -5.90 9.69
CA ASN A 49 6.55 -6.33 11.06
C ASN A 49 5.82 -7.62 11.44
N TYR A 50 6.39 -8.75 11.03
CA TYR A 50 6.25 -10.10 11.61
C TYR A 50 4.82 -10.68 11.78
N GLY A 51 3.74 -9.98 11.42
CA GLY A 51 2.36 -10.42 11.69
C GLY A 51 2.06 -11.80 11.12
N LEU A 52 2.45 -12.01 9.85
CA LEU A 52 2.32 -13.27 9.13
C LEU A 52 3.07 -14.44 9.80
N LYS A 53 4.16 -14.21 10.54
CA LYS A 53 4.91 -15.28 11.25
C LYS A 53 4.08 -15.96 12.34
N THR A 54 2.95 -15.39 12.76
CA THR A 54 2.08 -15.93 13.81
C THR A 54 0.89 -16.75 13.29
N PHE A 55 0.82 -16.97 11.97
CA PHE A 55 -0.23 -17.71 11.29
C PHE A 55 0.37 -18.81 10.40
N VAL A 56 -0.43 -19.82 10.07
CA VAL A 56 -0.08 -20.86 9.09
C VAL A 56 -1.13 -20.90 7.99
N SER A 57 -0.75 -21.40 6.81
CA SER A 57 -1.60 -21.38 5.60
C SER A 57 -2.99 -22.00 5.82
N ASP A 58 -3.05 -23.12 6.55
CA ASP A 58 -4.30 -23.84 6.85
C ASP A 58 -5.23 -23.12 7.84
N GLU A 59 -4.74 -22.10 8.56
CA GLU A 59 -5.62 -21.27 9.40
C GLU A 59 -6.47 -20.30 8.57
N VAL A 60 -6.06 -19.96 7.35
CA VAL A 60 -6.76 -18.98 6.50
C VAL A 60 -7.87 -19.68 5.71
N GLU A 61 -9.13 -19.39 6.05
CA GLU A 61 -10.29 -19.87 5.27
C GLU A 61 -10.51 -19.00 4.03
N LYS A 62 -10.40 -17.67 4.17
CA LYS A 62 -10.65 -16.71 3.09
C LYS A 62 -9.99 -15.35 3.33
N VAL A 63 -9.53 -14.67 2.27
CA VAL A 63 -9.13 -13.26 2.29
C VAL A 63 -9.74 -12.51 1.10
N LEU A 64 -10.55 -11.50 1.40
CA LEU A 64 -11.17 -10.60 0.42
C LEU A 64 -10.70 -9.16 0.63
N ILE A 65 -10.53 -8.44 -0.47
CA ILE A 65 -10.47 -6.98 -0.48
C ILE A 65 -11.69 -6.50 -1.27
N LYS A 66 -12.57 -5.77 -0.59
CA LYS A 66 -13.75 -5.16 -1.19
C LYS A 66 -13.51 -3.66 -1.31
N ILE A 67 -13.76 -3.10 -2.47
CA ILE A 67 -13.62 -1.67 -2.75
C ILE A 67 -14.99 -1.16 -3.17
N LEU A 68 -15.57 -0.28 -2.37
CA LEU A 68 -16.67 0.58 -2.80
C LEU A 68 -16.03 1.86 -3.35
N PRO A 69 -16.10 2.15 -4.66
CA PRO A 69 -15.51 3.34 -5.22
C PRO A 69 -16.16 4.62 -4.69
N LYS A 70 -15.42 5.71 -4.82
CA LYS A 70 -15.87 7.07 -4.60
C LYS A 70 -17.03 7.38 -5.57
N PHE A 71 -18.08 7.99 -5.06
CA PHE A 71 -19.13 8.52 -5.92
C PHE A 71 -18.69 9.82 -6.62
N ARG A 72 -18.89 9.92 -7.93
CA ARG A 72 -18.51 11.09 -8.76
C ARG A 72 -19.66 11.96 -9.24
N SER A 73 -20.75 11.38 -9.77
CA SER A 73 -21.80 12.13 -10.44
C SER A 73 -23.13 11.37 -10.53
N GLY A 74 -24.25 12.11 -10.56
CA GLY A 74 -25.61 11.56 -10.57
C GLY A 74 -26.35 11.81 -9.25
N PHE A 75 -27.34 10.96 -8.96
CA PHE A 75 -28.02 10.92 -7.67
C PHE A 75 -27.45 9.81 -6.79
N VAL A 76 -27.27 10.07 -5.50
CA VAL A 76 -26.70 9.12 -4.53
C VAL A 76 -27.43 9.23 -3.20
N GLU A 77 -27.58 8.10 -2.50
CA GLU A 77 -28.05 8.11 -1.12
C GLU A 77 -27.01 8.78 -0.21
N THR A 78 -27.44 9.78 0.57
CA THR A 78 -26.56 10.49 1.52
C THR A 78 -25.95 9.57 2.58
N ASN A 79 -26.55 8.40 2.82
CA ASN A 79 -26.08 7.38 3.75
C ASN A 79 -25.38 6.19 3.06
N ARG A 80 -25.04 6.25 1.76
CA ARG A 80 -24.45 5.13 0.98
C ARG A 80 -23.29 4.45 1.71
N VAL A 81 -22.34 5.24 2.22
CA VAL A 81 -21.15 4.77 2.95
C VAL A 81 -21.54 4.11 4.27
N GLN A 82 -22.43 4.75 5.05
CA GLN A 82 -22.90 4.29 6.35
C GLN A 82 -23.69 2.97 6.21
N SER A 83 -24.55 2.87 5.20
CA SER A 83 -25.30 1.66 4.83
C SER A 83 -24.36 0.52 4.43
N TYR A 84 -23.35 0.79 3.60
CA TYR A 84 -22.38 -0.21 3.17
C TYR A 84 -21.52 -0.76 4.32
N VAL A 85 -21.07 0.12 5.23
CA VAL A 85 -20.38 -0.27 6.47
C VAL A 85 -21.31 -1.09 7.37
N PHE A 86 -22.55 -0.64 7.60
CA PHE A 86 -23.52 -1.36 8.41
C PHE A 86 -23.84 -2.75 7.84
N ASN A 87 -24.01 -2.89 6.52
CA ASN A 87 -24.27 -4.17 5.86
C ASN A 87 -23.09 -5.15 5.99
N ASN A 88 -21.85 -4.65 6.03
CA ASN A 88 -20.66 -5.50 6.17
C ASN A 88 -20.30 -5.87 7.62
N LEU A 89 -20.61 -5.01 8.61
CA LEU A 89 -20.24 -5.21 10.02
C LEU A 89 -21.41 -5.64 10.92
N GLY A 90 -22.61 -5.15 10.61
CA GLY A 90 -23.77 -5.18 11.48
C GLY A 90 -23.77 -4.02 12.48
N MET A 91 -24.59 -4.15 13.53
CA MET A 91 -24.75 -3.12 14.54
C MET A 91 -23.49 -2.97 15.41
N ILE A 92 -22.90 -1.77 15.39
CA ILE A 92 -21.88 -1.34 16.36
C ILE A 92 -22.61 -0.85 17.62
N TYR A 93 -22.32 -1.47 18.76
CA TYR A 93 -22.95 -1.12 20.02
C TYR A 93 -22.23 0.04 20.72
N SER A 94 -22.99 0.93 21.37
CA SER A 94 -22.47 2.16 21.98
C SER A 94 -21.40 1.98 23.06
N TYR A 95 -21.25 0.78 23.63
CA TYR A 95 -20.25 0.51 24.67
C TYR A 95 -18.83 0.24 24.15
N PHE A 96 -18.61 0.27 22.83
CA PHE A 96 -17.27 0.14 22.24
C PHE A 96 -16.51 1.46 22.15
N ASN A 97 -17.16 2.61 22.39
CA ASN A 97 -16.58 3.95 22.19
C ASN A 97 -15.87 4.11 20.83
N VAL A 98 -16.37 3.40 19.81
CA VAL A 98 -16.08 3.72 18.40
C VAL A 98 -16.76 5.05 18.14
N ASP A 99 -15.94 6.09 17.96
CA ASP A 99 -16.37 7.43 17.62
C ASP A 99 -17.28 7.37 16.38
N ASN A 100 -18.19 8.32 16.27
CA ASN A 100 -19.08 8.42 15.11
C ASN A 100 -18.33 8.86 13.82
N ASN A 101 -17.01 8.66 13.74
CA ASN A 101 -16.14 9.05 12.63
C ASN A 101 -16.67 8.51 11.30
N TYR A 102 -17.01 7.22 11.24
CA TYR A 102 -17.60 6.62 10.03
C TYR A 102 -18.99 7.14 9.66
N LYS A 103 -19.74 7.71 10.62
CA LYS A 103 -21.02 8.37 10.33
C LYS A 103 -20.81 9.75 9.69
N ASN A 104 -19.64 10.36 9.91
CA ASN A 104 -19.22 11.61 9.30
C ASN A 104 -18.50 11.42 7.95
N TRP A 105 -18.23 10.18 7.53
CA TRP A 105 -17.70 9.90 6.18
C TRP A 105 -18.73 10.34 5.13
N HIS A 106 -18.28 11.20 4.22
CA HIS A 106 -19.16 11.84 3.25
C HIS A 106 -19.64 10.81 2.21
N TYR A 107 -20.86 10.94 1.69
CA TYR A 107 -21.41 10.03 0.68
C TYR A 107 -20.53 9.92 -0.60
N SER A 108 -19.72 10.95 -0.85
CA SER A 108 -18.76 11.01 -1.96
C SER A 108 -17.34 10.53 -1.60
N THR A 109 -17.14 9.75 -0.54
CA THR A 109 -15.90 8.97 -0.33
C THR A 109 -16.13 7.51 -0.74
N GLY A 110 -15.05 6.82 -1.09
CA GLY A 110 -15.06 5.36 -1.22
C GLY A 110 -14.78 4.68 0.13
N VAL A 111 -14.83 3.35 0.15
CA VAL A 111 -14.46 2.51 1.30
C VAL A 111 -13.72 1.26 0.82
N VAL A 112 -12.58 0.94 1.42
CA VAL A 112 -11.93 -0.37 1.33
C VAL A 112 -12.27 -1.19 2.57
N ILE A 113 -12.66 -2.46 2.37
CA ILE A 113 -12.79 -3.45 3.44
C ILE A 113 -11.81 -4.59 3.14
N ILE A 114 -10.82 -4.75 4.01
CA ILE A 114 -9.96 -5.93 4.04
C ILE A 114 -10.61 -6.93 4.99
N GLU A 115 -10.99 -8.10 4.48
CA GLU A 115 -11.80 -9.10 5.18
C GLU A 115 -11.06 -10.44 5.20
N THR A 116 -10.74 -10.94 6.39
CA THR A 116 -10.01 -12.21 6.58
C THR A 116 -10.81 -13.13 7.47
N GLN A 117 -11.01 -14.37 7.03
CA GLN A 117 -11.68 -15.42 7.79
C GLN A 117 -10.67 -16.50 8.18
N LEU A 118 -10.60 -16.82 9.47
CA LEU A 118 -9.65 -17.76 10.05
C LEU A 118 -10.36 -18.93 10.74
N THR A 119 -9.88 -20.16 10.55
CA THR A 119 -10.40 -21.35 11.27
C THR A 119 -10.24 -21.21 12.80
N ARG A 120 -9.17 -20.50 13.22
CA ARG A 120 -8.81 -20.20 14.61
C ARG A 120 -9.95 -19.45 15.32
N LYS A 121 -10.28 -19.90 16.54
CA LYS A 121 -11.36 -19.34 17.37
C LYS A 121 -10.78 -18.38 18.40
N THR A 122 -11.19 -17.12 18.34
CA THR A 122 -10.80 -16.10 19.35
C THR A 122 -11.85 -16.02 20.47
N LEU A 123 -11.41 -15.93 21.73
CA LEU A 123 -12.29 -15.57 22.84
C LEU A 123 -12.40 -14.05 22.93
N ILE A 124 -13.40 -13.47 22.27
CA ILE A 124 -13.71 -12.05 22.38
C ILE A 124 -14.23 -11.73 23.80
N PRO A 125 -13.83 -10.62 24.46
CA PRO A 125 -14.26 -10.29 25.81
C PRO A 125 -15.78 -10.09 25.92
N SER A 126 -16.33 -10.19 27.14
CA SER A 126 -17.74 -9.86 27.39
C SER A 126 -17.97 -8.34 27.36
N ARG A 127 -19.25 -7.92 27.26
CA ARG A 127 -19.64 -6.50 27.36
C ARG A 127 -19.10 -5.84 28.63
N ASP A 128 -19.14 -6.53 29.76
CA ASP A 128 -18.71 -5.97 31.04
C ASP A 128 -17.18 -5.94 31.16
N GLN A 129 -16.47 -6.84 30.47
CA GLN A 129 -15.02 -6.77 30.32
C GLN A 129 -14.58 -5.62 29.41
N ILE A 130 -15.34 -5.31 28.35
CA ILE A 130 -15.04 -4.17 27.45
C ILE A 130 -15.22 -2.83 28.18
N LYS A 131 -16.24 -2.71 29.04
CA LYS A 131 -16.47 -1.53 29.88
C LYS A 131 -15.39 -1.28 30.92
N ASN A 132 -14.61 -2.30 31.30
CA ASN A 132 -13.55 -2.20 32.30
C ASN A 132 -12.24 -2.72 31.70
N LEU A 133 -11.46 -1.82 31.09
CA LEU A 133 -10.22 -2.14 30.36
C LEU A 133 -9.25 -3.05 31.13
N ASN A 134 -9.19 -2.92 32.46
CA ASN A 134 -8.35 -3.76 33.34
C ASN A 134 -8.79 -5.24 33.44
N SER A 135 -9.92 -5.61 32.82
CA SER A 135 -10.49 -6.96 32.84
C SER A 135 -10.57 -7.64 31.46
N ILE A 136 -9.94 -7.03 30.45
CA ILE A 136 -9.74 -7.65 29.13
C ILE A 136 -8.72 -8.81 29.27
N PRO A 137 -9.05 -10.04 28.83
CA PRO A 137 -8.13 -11.18 28.93
C PRO A 137 -6.85 -10.97 28.13
N TYR A 138 -5.70 -11.33 28.71
CA TYR A 138 -4.39 -11.24 28.07
C TYR A 138 -4.33 -11.96 26.71
N ASP A 139 -4.88 -13.18 26.63
CA ASP A 139 -4.95 -13.99 25.41
C ASP A 139 -5.70 -13.27 24.27
N PHE A 140 -6.70 -12.45 24.61
CA PHE A 140 -7.39 -11.62 23.64
C PHE A 140 -6.49 -10.47 23.16
N ILE A 141 -5.79 -9.77 24.07
CA ILE A 141 -4.85 -8.69 23.70
C ILE A 141 -3.74 -9.21 22.77
N GLN A 142 -3.18 -10.38 23.08
CA GLN A 142 -2.17 -11.02 22.23
C GLN A 142 -2.73 -11.37 20.84
N SER A 143 -3.89 -12.05 20.80
CA SER A 143 -4.55 -12.42 19.55
C SER A 143 -4.93 -11.19 18.71
N TYR A 144 -5.47 -10.15 19.36
CA TYR A 144 -5.83 -8.88 18.76
C TYR A 144 -4.62 -8.22 18.07
N ASN A 145 -3.46 -8.16 18.73
CA ASN A 145 -2.24 -7.60 18.16
C ASN A 145 -1.76 -8.41 16.95
N GLN A 146 -1.82 -9.74 17.01
CA GLN A 146 -1.50 -10.64 15.88
C GLN A 146 -2.41 -10.36 14.68
N TYR A 147 -3.73 -10.27 14.89
CA TYR A 147 -4.69 -9.98 13.82
C TYR A 147 -4.56 -8.56 13.25
N LYS A 148 -4.27 -7.55 14.09
CA LYS A 148 -4.02 -6.17 13.66
C LYS A 148 -2.76 -6.09 12.78
N ALA A 149 -1.72 -6.86 13.12
CA ALA A 149 -0.55 -7.01 12.28
C ALA A 149 -0.90 -7.70 10.94
N LEU A 150 -1.64 -8.81 10.96
CA LEU A 150 -2.11 -9.50 9.74
C LEU A 150 -2.89 -8.58 8.80
N GLN A 151 -3.80 -7.75 9.32
CA GLN A 151 -4.56 -6.78 8.51
C GLN A 151 -3.66 -5.72 7.86
N LYS A 152 -2.62 -5.25 8.56
CA LYS A 152 -1.60 -4.34 8.00
C LYS A 152 -0.72 -4.98 6.94
N GLU A 153 -0.33 -6.23 7.14
CA GLU A 153 0.42 -7.00 6.13
C GLU A 153 -0.37 -7.13 4.83
N ILE A 154 -1.66 -7.48 4.93
CA ILE A 154 -2.56 -7.59 3.78
C ILE A 154 -2.79 -6.21 3.13
N SER A 155 -2.93 -5.13 3.92
CA SER A 155 -3.06 -3.78 3.35
C SER A 155 -1.82 -3.34 2.59
N PHE A 156 -0.62 -3.67 3.08
CA PHE A 156 0.63 -3.32 2.40
C PHE A 156 0.86 -4.12 1.12
N LEU A 157 0.51 -5.42 1.10
CA LEU A 157 0.49 -6.21 -0.14
C LEU A 157 -0.46 -5.59 -1.17
N PHE A 158 -1.68 -5.24 -0.75
CA PHE A 158 -2.67 -4.61 -1.62
C PHE A 158 -2.23 -3.24 -2.12
N LEU A 159 -1.79 -2.36 -1.23
CA LEU A 159 -1.32 -1.01 -1.54
C LEU A 159 -0.14 -1.03 -2.52
N SER A 160 0.77 -2.00 -2.37
CA SER A 160 1.86 -2.24 -3.31
C SER A 160 1.31 -2.51 -4.71
N ALA A 161 0.50 -3.56 -4.84
CA ALA A 161 -0.04 -3.96 -6.14
C ALA A 161 -0.92 -2.86 -6.76
N LEU A 162 -1.67 -2.12 -5.94
CA LEU A 162 -2.53 -1.01 -6.35
C LEU A 162 -1.71 0.09 -7.02
N HIS A 163 -0.67 0.61 -6.37
CA HIS A 163 0.15 1.70 -6.93
C HIS A 163 1.04 1.25 -8.09
N LEU A 164 1.52 0.00 -8.10
CA LEU A 164 2.24 -0.56 -9.26
C LEU A 164 1.32 -0.72 -10.48
N THR A 165 0.02 -0.98 -10.27
CA THR A 165 -0.95 -1.09 -11.37
C THR A 165 -1.45 0.27 -11.82
N PHE A 166 -1.88 1.10 -10.88
CA PHE A 166 -2.53 2.40 -11.08
C PHE A 166 -1.66 3.51 -10.47
N PRO A 167 -0.62 3.99 -11.19
CA PRO A 167 0.21 5.06 -10.69
C PRO A 167 -0.62 6.34 -10.52
N THR A 168 -0.82 6.76 -9.27
CA THR A 168 -1.37 8.08 -8.93
C THR A 168 -0.44 9.20 -9.41
N THR A 169 -1.03 10.31 -9.88
CA THR A 169 -0.32 11.55 -10.25
C THR A 169 -1.00 12.82 -9.70
N SER A 170 -1.75 12.70 -8.59
CA SER A 170 -2.50 13.81 -7.99
C SER A 170 -2.96 13.55 -6.54
N VAL A 171 -2.94 14.60 -5.72
CA VAL A 171 -3.41 14.62 -4.32
C VAL A 171 -4.95 14.66 -4.24
N MET A 172 -5.52 14.20 -3.12
CA MET A 172 -6.91 14.48 -2.76
C MET A 172 -7.10 15.99 -2.48
N GLY A 173 -7.86 16.68 -3.35
CA GLY A 173 -8.22 18.09 -3.17
C GLY A 173 -9.36 18.33 -2.16
N LEU A 174 -9.20 17.96 -0.89
CA LEU A 174 -10.16 18.23 0.19
C LEU A 174 -9.49 18.89 1.40
N ASN A 175 -10.11 19.95 1.92
CA ASN A 175 -9.61 20.73 3.06
C ASN A 175 -9.66 19.99 4.41
N ASN A 176 -10.34 18.83 4.47
CA ASN A 176 -10.46 18.00 5.67
C ASN A 176 -9.92 16.61 5.37
N VAL A 177 -8.78 16.29 5.97
CA VAL A 177 -8.21 14.94 5.99
C VAL A 177 -9.07 14.08 6.92
N PHE A 178 -9.54 12.93 6.43
CA PHE A 178 -10.29 11.96 7.25
C PHE A 178 -9.36 10.86 7.75
N ASP A 179 -8.70 11.10 8.88
CA ASP A 179 -7.95 10.07 9.59
C ASP A 179 -8.91 9.15 10.36
N GLY A 180 -9.10 7.92 9.88
CA GLY A 180 -9.95 6.97 10.59
C GLY A 180 -10.32 5.74 9.80
N GLY A 181 -10.34 4.61 10.47
CA GLY A 181 -10.89 3.35 9.99
C GLY A 181 -11.39 2.54 11.19
N ILE A 182 -12.22 1.53 10.94
CA ILE A 182 -12.75 0.64 11.97
C ILE A 182 -12.09 -0.71 11.82
N ILE A 183 -11.61 -1.30 12.92
CA ILE A 183 -11.31 -2.73 12.98
C ILE A 183 -12.44 -3.46 13.69
N HIS A 184 -12.92 -4.54 13.09
CA HIS A 184 -13.97 -5.41 13.59
C HIS A 184 -13.47 -6.85 13.69
N PHE A 185 -13.70 -7.47 14.85
CA PHE A 185 -13.47 -8.90 15.08
C PHE A 185 -14.80 -9.56 15.43
N LYS A 186 -15.12 -10.68 14.78
CA LYS A 186 -16.32 -11.46 15.05
C LYS A 186 -15.97 -12.92 15.26
N SER A 187 -16.36 -13.46 16.41
CA SER A 187 -16.14 -14.87 16.78
C SER A 187 -17.36 -15.37 17.54
N LYS A 188 -17.92 -16.49 17.07
CA LYS A 188 -19.20 -17.04 17.56
C LYS A 188 -20.31 -15.97 17.50
N LYS A 189 -20.91 -15.60 18.63
CA LYS A 189 -21.94 -14.55 18.77
C LYS A 189 -21.40 -13.24 19.37
N ARG A 190 -20.07 -13.08 19.49
CA ARG A 190 -19.43 -11.86 20.02
C ARG A 190 -18.76 -11.09 18.89
N ASN A 191 -18.85 -9.78 18.97
CA ASN A 191 -18.14 -8.83 18.12
C ASN A 191 -17.23 -7.98 19.01
N PHE A 192 -16.14 -7.43 18.46
CA PHE A 192 -15.32 -6.38 19.04
C PHE A 192 -15.05 -5.33 17.98
N TYR A 193 -15.12 -4.05 18.35
CA TYR A 193 -14.87 -2.94 17.44
C TYR A 193 -13.92 -1.92 18.08
N GLU A 194 -13.09 -1.28 17.27
CA GLU A 194 -12.16 -0.22 17.67
C GLU A 194 -11.91 0.73 16.49
N ASP A 195 -11.76 2.03 16.75
CA ASP A 195 -11.21 2.97 15.77
C ASP A 195 -9.69 2.86 15.68
N LEU A 196 -9.20 2.78 14.44
CA LEU A 196 -7.80 2.93 14.10
C LEU A 196 -7.63 4.17 13.22
N LYS A 197 -6.90 5.17 13.71
CA LYS A 197 -6.47 6.30 12.86
C LYS A 197 -5.56 5.79 11.76
N THR A 198 -5.89 6.13 10.51
CA THR A 198 -5.16 5.73 9.30
C THR A 198 -5.64 6.58 8.12
N ASP A 199 -4.74 6.81 7.16
CA ASP A 199 -5.00 7.49 5.89
C ASP A 199 -4.52 6.67 4.67
N VAL A 200 -4.22 5.37 4.87
CA VAL A 200 -3.52 4.45 3.93
C VAL A 200 -4.10 4.37 2.51
N PHE A 201 -5.36 4.78 2.30
CA PHE A 201 -6.07 4.78 1.01
C PHE A 201 -6.64 6.16 0.62
N MET A 202 -6.20 7.25 1.27
CA MET A 202 -6.70 8.61 1.05
C MET A 202 -6.01 9.37 -0.11
N HIS A 203 -5.10 8.71 -0.81
CA HIS A 203 -4.55 9.19 -2.09
C HIS A 203 -5.54 8.90 -3.24
N HIS A 204 -5.50 9.69 -4.31
CA HIS A 204 -6.35 9.47 -5.48
C HIS A 204 -5.91 8.24 -6.27
N VAL A 205 -6.82 7.36 -6.69
CA VAL A 205 -6.49 6.25 -7.60
C VAL A 205 -7.55 6.17 -8.67
N LEU A 206 -7.15 6.17 -9.95
CA LEU A 206 -8.03 5.80 -11.05
C LEU A 206 -7.86 4.32 -11.39
N ILE A 207 -8.62 3.46 -10.71
CA ILE A 207 -8.82 2.06 -11.08
C ILE A 207 -9.50 2.04 -12.45
N THR A 208 -8.73 1.62 -13.45
CA THR A 208 -9.21 1.29 -14.80
C THR A 208 -9.77 -0.13 -14.76
N LYS A 209 -11.08 -0.33 -14.98
CA LYS A 209 -11.71 -1.66 -14.83
C LYS A 209 -11.07 -2.73 -15.73
N SER A 210 -10.67 -2.36 -16.94
CA SER A 210 -9.97 -3.24 -17.90
C SER A 210 -8.61 -3.77 -17.38
N ARG A 211 -8.01 -3.10 -16.39
CA ARG A 211 -6.70 -3.45 -15.80
C ARG A 211 -6.81 -4.11 -14.42
N ILE A 212 -8.02 -4.48 -13.97
CA ILE A 212 -8.20 -5.26 -12.73
C ILE A 212 -7.49 -6.62 -12.79
N ILE A 213 -7.33 -7.21 -13.98
CA ILE A 213 -6.52 -8.42 -14.15
C ILE A 213 -5.04 -8.16 -13.82
N ASN A 214 -4.47 -7.04 -14.29
CA ASN A 214 -3.10 -6.66 -13.98
C ASN A 214 -2.90 -6.39 -12.47
N LEU A 215 -3.92 -5.91 -11.77
CA LEU A 215 -3.88 -5.78 -10.31
C LEU A 215 -3.75 -7.14 -9.62
N LYS A 216 -4.49 -8.15 -10.09
CA LYS A 216 -4.39 -9.53 -9.60
C LYS A 216 -3.03 -10.16 -9.96
N ASP A 217 -2.55 -9.96 -11.18
CA ASP A 217 -1.23 -10.45 -11.61
C ASP A 217 -0.11 -9.84 -10.75
N ASN A 218 -0.18 -8.54 -10.46
CA ASN A 218 0.76 -7.85 -9.58
C ASN A 218 0.66 -8.34 -8.12
N LEU A 219 -0.55 -8.53 -7.57
CA LEU A 219 -0.77 -9.14 -6.24
C LEU A 219 -0.07 -10.50 -6.13
N SER A 220 -0.36 -11.42 -7.06
CA SER A 220 0.24 -12.75 -7.08
C SER A 220 1.74 -12.74 -7.39
N GLY A 221 2.21 -11.79 -8.20
CA GLY A 221 3.63 -11.59 -8.48
C GLY A 221 4.41 -11.16 -7.23
N ILE A 222 3.90 -10.16 -6.51
CA ILE A 222 4.47 -9.70 -5.23
C ILE A 222 4.41 -10.81 -4.18
N ALA A 223 3.29 -11.53 -4.07
CA ALA A 223 3.12 -12.61 -3.10
C ALA A 223 4.15 -13.74 -3.27
N LYS A 224 4.46 -14.12 -4.52
CA LYS A 224 5.49 -15.13 -4.86
C LYS A 224 6.92 -14.72 -4.50
N VAL A 225 7.18 -13.42 -4.33
CA VAL A 225 8.50 -12.89 -3.97
C VAL A 225 8.53 -12.24 -2.58
N TRP A 226 7.47 -12.43 -1.76
CA TRP A 226 7.36 -11.83 -0.42
C TRP A 226 8.50 -12.24 0.52
N ASP A 227 9.14 -13.37 0.23
CA ASP A 227 10.28 -13.90 0.97
C ASP A 227 11.65 -13.39 0.50
N CYS A 228 11.70 -12.56 -0.55
CA CYS A 228 12.94 -11.99 -1.06
C CYS A 228 13.31 -10.69 -0.32
N ASN A 229 14.46 -10.08 -0.62
CA ASN A 229 14.80 -8.77 -0.07
C ASN A 229 13.97 -7.67 -0.74
N LEU A 230 12.89 -7.26 -0.07
CA LEU A 230 11.92 -6.24 -0.51
C LEU A 230 12.16 -4.85 0.11
N TRP A 231 13.40 -4.51 0.50
CA TRP A 231 13.71 -3.20 1.13
C TRP A 231 13.27 -2.00 0.28
N SER A 232 13.47 -2.04 -1.04
CA SER A 232 12.99 -0.98 -1.94
C SER A 232 11.47 -0.85 -1.95
N LEU A 233 10.73 -1.96 -1.93
CA LEU A 233 9.27 -1.93 -1.85
C LEU A 233 8.78 -1.36 -0.51
N LYS A 234 9.47 -1.65 0.60
CA LYS A 234 9.20 -0.99 1.90
C LYS A 234 9.37 0.52 1.81
N ARG A 235 10.50 1.02 1.29
CA ARG A 235 10.77 2.47 1.17
C ARG A 235 9.75 3.14 0.25
N TYR A 236 9.41 2.49 -0.86
CA TYR A 236 8.34 2.93 -1.76
C TYR A 236 6.99 3.02 -1.05
N LEU A 237 6.58 2.01 -0.27
CA LEU A 237 5.33 2.05 0.48
C LEU A 237 5.25 3.18 1.51
N ILE A 238 6.32 3.43 2.27
CA ILE A 238 6.35 4.56 3.22
C ILE A 238 6.12 5.89 2.48
N SER A 239 6.64 5.99 1.25
CA SER A 239 6.44 7.15 0.38
C SER A 239 4.99 7.31 -0.10
N VAL A 240 4.26 6.21 -0.39
CA VAL A 240 2.94 6.24 -1.03
C VAL A 240 1.74 5.87 -0.15
N GLU A 241 1.98 5.53 1.12
CA GLU A 241 0.95 5.21 2.13
C GLU A 241 0.06 6.42 2.45
N SER A 242 0.66 7.61 2.58
CA SER A 242 -0.06 8.82 2.97
C SER A 242 -0.47 9.67 1.77
N HIS A 243 -1.50 10.48 1.99
CA HIS A 243 -1.91 11.56 1.09
C HIS A 243 -1.05 12.84 1.23
N VAL A 244 -0.17 12.91 2.25
CA VAL A 244 0.74 14.04 2.46
C VAL A 244 2.01 13.86 1.63
N GLU A 245 2.27 14.82 0.76
CA GLU A 245 3.48 14.90 -0.06
C GLU A 245 4.47 15.93 0.49
N ASP A 246 5.63 15.43 0.90
CA ASP A 246 6.75 16.22 1.38
C ASP A 246 8.09 15.67 0.86
N MET A 247 9.17 16.31 1.27
CA MET A 247 10.52 15.93 0.84
C MET A 247 11.01 14.63 1.47
N ASP A 248 10.50 14.22 2.63
CA ASP A 248 10.84 12.93 3.22
C ASP A 248 10.21 11.81 2.39
N LYS A 249 8.97 11.98 1.90
CA LYS A 249 8.36 11.08 0.92
C LYS A 249 9.12 11.03 -0.40
N LEU A 250 9.60 12.17 -0.93
CA LEU A 250 10.45 12.18 -2.13
C LEU A 250 11.78 11.44 -1.88
N LEU A 251 12.46 11.72 -0.77
CA LEU A 251 13.69 11.04 -0.38
C LEU A 251 13.48 9.53 -0.23
N ASP A 252 12.35 9.11 0.34
CA ASP A 252 11.97 7.70 0.43
C ASP A 252 11.83 7.01 -0.95
N LEU A 253 11.39 7.72 -2.00
CA LEU A 253 11.47 7.22 -3.38
C LEU A 253 12.91 7.12 -3.90
N VAL A 254 13.76 8.10 -3.60
CA VAL A 254 15.18 8.04 -4.01
C VAL A 254 15.86 6.85 -3.35
N TYR A 255 15.64 6.64 -2.05
CA TYR A 255 16.16 5.49 -1.34
C TYR A 255 15.56 4.18 -1.85
N ALA A 256 14.26 4.14 -2.16
CA ALA A 256 13.64 2.97 -2.80
C ALA A 256 14.35 2.63 -4.13
N MET A 257 14.61 3.63 -4.98
CA MET A 257 15.36 3.46 -6.23
C MET A 257 16.80 3.00 -5.99
N GLU A 258 17.55 3.64 -5.08
CA GLU A 258 18.94 3.28 -4.76
C GLU A 258 19.05 1.81 -4.32
N GLY A 259 18.06 1.29 -3.59
CA GLY A 259 18.01 -0.11 -3.16
C GLY A 259 17.74 -1.14 -4.25
N LEU A 260 17.27 -0.71 -5.43
CA LEU A 260 17.09 -1.57 -6.60
C LEU A 260 18.41 -1.79 -7.36
N PHE A 261 19.56 -1.42 -6.80
CA PHE A 261 20.87 -1.62 -7.41
C PHE A 261 21.85 -2.26 -6.42
N GLU A 262 22.98 -2.78 -6.92
CA GLU A 262 24.04 -3.30 -6.05
C GLU A 262 24.67 -2.22 -5.17
N LYS A 263 25.19 -2.64 -4.01
CA LYS A 263 25.85 -1.72 -3.08
C LYS A 263 27.05 -1.06 -3.77
N ASN A 264 27.15 0.27 -3.64
CA ASN A 264 28.13 1.12 -4.31
C ASN A 264 27.95 1.25 -5.84
N ALA A 265 26.80 0.86 -6.41
CA ALA A 265 26.44 1.26 -7.77
C ALA A 265 26.52 2.79 -7.93
N SER A 266 27.09 3.27 -9.02
CA SER A 266 27.22 4.71 -9.25
C SER A 266 25.87 5.32 -9.62
N THR A 267 25.64 6.56 -9.17
CA THR A 267 24.47 7.35 -9.55
C THR A 267 24.28 7.44 -11.07
N ASP A 268 25.37 7.52 -11.83
CA ASP A 268 25.32 7.58 -13.29
C ASP A 268 24.90 6.24 -13.91
N PHE A 269 25.32 5.11 -13.34
CA PHE A 269 24.82 3.79 -13.76
C PHE A 269 23.33 3.64 -13.47
N MET A 270 22.86 4.02 -12.27
CA MET A 270 21.44 3.99 -11.92
C MET A 270 20.62 4.83 -12.92
N LYS A 271 21.06 6.07 -13.20
CA LYS A 271 20.42 6.96 -14.17
C LYS A 271 20.35 6.35 -15.57
N LEU A 272 21.48 5.82 -16.06
CA LEU A 272 21.57 5.20 -17.37
C LEU A 272 20.66 3.97 -17.49
N PHE A 273 20.61 3.14 -16.46
CA PHE A 273 19.75 1.96 -16.38
C PHE A 273 18.27 2.34 -16.50
N CYS A 274 17.81 3.32 -15.70
CA CYS A 274 16.44 3.83 -15.75
C CYS A 274 16.10 4.34 -17.16
N ILE A 275 16.97 5.17 -17.74
CA ILE A 275 16.74 5.76 -19.08
C ILE A 275 16.60 4.67 -20.15
N ILE A 276 17.49 3.66 -20.15
CA ILE A 276 17.50 2.59 -21.18
C ILE A 276 16.30 1.64 -21.02
N HIS A 277 15.88 1.33 -19.80
CA HIS A 277 14.78 0.39 -19.57
C HIS A 277 13.39 1.02 -19.70
N LEU A 278 13.23 2.29 -19.32
CA LEU A 278 11.92 2.91 -19.13
C LEU A 278 11.52 3.90 -20.23
N THR A 279 12.41 4.20 -21.19
CA THR A 279 12.12 5.16 -22.27
C THR A 279 12.24 4.51 -23.65
N GLN A 280 11.35 4.90 -24.56
CA GLN A 280 11.29 4.34 -25.93
C GLN A 280 11.89 5.28 -26.98
N ASN A 281 12.12 6.55 -26.65
CA ASN A 281 12.64 7.55 -27.58
C ASN A 281 13.54 8.58 -26.90
N LYS A 282 14.29 9.32 -27.73
CA LYS A 282 15.29 10.31 -27.31
C LYS A 282 14.73 11.50 -26.53
N ASN A 283 13.44 11.83 -26.67
CA ASN A 283 12.84 12.95 -25.96
C ASN A 283 12.46 12.54 -24.53
N ASP A 284 11.86 11.36 -24.37
CA ASP A 284 11.55 10.80 -23.05
C ASP A 284 12.84 10.52 -22.26
N ALA A 285 13.87 9.97 -22.92
CA ALA A 285 15.20 9.79 -22.34
C ALA A 285 15.79 11.10 -21.77
N LYS A 286 15.64 12.22 -22.52
CA LYS A 286 16.07 13.55 -22.05
C LYS A 286 15.22 14.06 -20.88
N LYS A 287 13.90 13.87 -20.92
CA LYS A 287 12.99 14.26 -19.83
C LYS A 287 13.36 13.53 -18.54
N MET A 288 13.47 12.19 -18.62
CA MET A 288 13.83 11.33 -17.50
C MET A 288 15.23 11.65 -16.94
N LYS A 289 16.22 11.92 -17.80
CA LYS A 289 17.54 12.40 -17.36
C LYS A 289 17.42 13.67 -16.52
N GLY A 290 16.65 14.66 -16.96
CA GLY A 290 16.46 15.93 -16.24
C GLY A 290 15.78 15.75 -14.88
N ILE A 291 14.80 14.84 -14.80
CA ILE A 291 14.14 14.44 -13.54
C ILE A 291 15.16 13.82 -12.58
N LEU A 292 15.87 12.79 -13.02
CA LEU A 292 16.83 12.07 -12.18
C LEU A 292 18.01 12.95 -11.76
N ASP A 293 18.51 13.83 -12.63
CA ASP A 293 19.55 14.81 -12.29
C ASP A 293 19.09 15.77 -11.19
N ALA A 294 17.87 16.31 -11.27
CA ALA A 294 17.32 17.20 -10.25
C ALA A 294 17.11 16.46 -8.91
N VAL A 295 16.58 15.25 -8.94
CA VAL A 295 16.29 14.43 -7.75
C VAL A 295 17.58 14.02 -7.02
N PHE A 296 18.59 13.52 -7.74
CA PHE A 296 19.88 13.19 -7.14
C PHE A 296 20.63 14.43 -6.62
N LYS A 297 20.48 15.58 -7.28
CA LYS A 297 21.01 16.85 -6.79
C LYS A 297 20.39 17.21 -5.44
N ILE A 298 19.06 17.24 -5.36
CA ILE A 298 18.29 17.51 -4.13
C ILE A 298 18.73 16.58 -2.99
N ARG A 299 18.79 15.27 -3.25
CA ARG A 299 19.20 14.26 -2.26
C ARG A 299 20.62 14.51 -1.75
N ASN A 300 21.55 14.93 -2.62
CA ASN A 300 22.91 15.24 -2.22
C ASN A 300 23.01 16.57 -1.46
N GLU A 301 22.26 17.61 -1.85
CA GLU A 301 22.18 18.87 -1.11
C GLU A 301 21.71 18.63 0.34
N ILE A 302 20.64 17.85 0.52
CA ILE A 302 20.12 17.49 1.86
C ILE A 302 21.13 16.63 2.63
N ALA A 303 21.74 15.62 2.00
CA ALA A 303 22.75 14.77 2.64
C ALA A 303 24.02 15.52 3.09
N HIS A 304 24.29 16.69 2.51
CA HIS A 304 25.39 17.58 2.90
C HIS A 304 24.94 18.74 3.83
N GLY A 305 23.75 18.66 4.43
CA GLY A 305 23.24 19.64 5.41
C GLY A 305 22.52 20.84 4.80
N GLY A 306 22.11 20.76 3.53
CA GLY A 306 21.33 21.79 2.85
C GLY A 306 19.88 21.89 3.31
N SER A 307 19.22 22.97 2.88
CA SER A 307 17.81 23.23 3.17
C SER A 307 16.89 22.13 2.67
N HIS A 308 15.89 21.79 3.47
CA HIS A 308 14.79 20.91 3.04
C HIS A 308 13.77 21.77 2.30
N TYR A 309 13.32 21.30 1.14
CA TYR A 309 12.28 21.96 0.38
C TYR A 309 10.88 21.64 0.94
N ARG A 310 9.84 22.36 0.50
CA ARG A 310 8.42 22.03 0.75
C ARG A 310 7.73 21.67 -0.56
N GLY A 311 6.64 20.89 -0.53
CA GLY A 311 5.93 20.39 -1.72
C GLY A 311 5.47 21.47 -2.72
N TYR A 312 5.19 22.67 -2.23
CA TYR A 312 4.78 23.84 -3.03
C TYR A 312 5.93 24.81 -3.39
N GLU A 313 7.18 24.47 -3.06
CA GLU A 313 8.33 25.28 -3.45
C GLU A 313 8.79 24.95 -4.88
N TYR A 314 9.29 25.97 -5.56
CA TYR A 314 9.77 25.86 -6.93
C TYR A 314 11.23 25.44 -7.01
N ILE A 315 11.52 24.54 -7.95
CA ILE A 315 12.84 24.01 -8.24
C ILE A 315 13.13 24.06 -9.75
N LYS A 316 14.41 24.14 -10.12
CA LYS A 316 14.81 24.23 -11.53
C LYS A 316 14.99 22.87 -12.19
N LEU A 317 14.05 22.50 -13.04
CA LEU A 317 14.09 21.33 -13.92
C LEU A 317 14.39 21.77 -15.36
N ASN A 318 15.53 21.37 -15.92
CA ASN A 318 15.94 21.72 -17.30
C ASN A 318 15.87 23.25 -17.60
N GLY A 319 16.13 24.08 -16.59
CA GLY A 319 16.08 25.56 -16.69
C GLY A 319 14.69 26.18 -16.55
N LYS A 320 13.63 25.38 -16.31
CA LYS A 320 12.28 25.86 -15.96
C LYS A 320 12.00 25.65 -14.48
N ASP A 321 11.25 26.56 -13.88
CA ASP A 321 10.75 26.39 -12.53
C ASP A 321 9.52 25.47 -12.54
N VAL A 322 9.54 24.42 -11.72
CA VAL A 322 8.45 23.44 -11.51
C VAL A 322 8.23 23.24 -10.01
N LEU A 323 7.07 22.73 -9.58
CA LEU A 323 6.84 22.46 -8.15
C LEU A 323 7.60 21.21 -7.73
N SER A 324 8.10 21.18 -6.49
CA SER A 324 8.84 20.02 -5.98
C SER A 324 7.99 18.74 -5.90
N GLN A 325 6.68 18.87 -5.65
CA GLN A 325 5.71 17.76 -5.74
C GLN A 325 5.64 17.13 -7.16
N ASP A 326 5.92 17.90 -8.23
CA ASP A 326 5.89 17.36 -9.60
C ASP A 326 7.02 16.33 -9.80
N LEU A 327 8.18 16.53 -9.14
CA LEU A 327 9.25 15.52 -9.10
C LEU A 327 8.85 14.27 -8.31
N TYR A 328 8.09 14.42 -7.21
CA TYR A 328 7.60 13.27 -6.44
C TYR A 328 6.74 12.36 -7.31
N TRP A 329 5.82 12.93 -8.10
CA TRP A 329 4.96 12.15 -9.00
C TRP A 329 5.75 11.42 -10.10
N GLU A 330 6.66 12.12 -10.79
CA GLU A 330 7.50 11.50 -11.83
C GLU A 330 8.40 10.40 -11.22
N MET A 331 8.97 10.64 -10.03
CA MET A 331 9.77 9.62 -9.32
C MET A 331 8.93 8.43 -8.89
N LYS A 332 7.69 8.64 -8.41
CA LYS A 332 6.79 7.55 -8.03
C LYS A 332 6.54 6.62 -9.21
N VAL A 333 6.31 7.17 -10.41
CA VAL A 333 6.15 6.39 -11.64
C VAL A 333 7.42 5.61 -11.98
N ILE A 334 8.59 6.28 -11.97
CA ILE A 334 9.89 5.64 -12.26
C ILE A 334 10.15 4.47 -11.31
N VAL A 335 10.02 4.68 -10.00
CA VAL A 335 10.29 3.64 -8.99
C VAL A 335 9.28 2.49 -9.11
N SER A 336 8.01 2.78 -9.41
CA SER A 336 7.00 1.73 -9.67
C SER A 336 7.43 0.80 -10.81
N GLN A 337 7.87 1.38 -11.93
CA GLN A 337 8.30 0.60 -13.09
C GLN A 337 9.55 -0.24 -12.80
N LEU A 338 10.53 0.32 -12.07
CA LEU A 338 11.72 -0.43 -11.65
C LEU A 338 11.38 -1.57 -10.68
N ILE A 339 10.44 -1.37 -9.74
CA ILE A 339 9.97 -2.43 -8.84
C ILE A 339 9.31 -3.57 -9.64
N ILE A 340 8.47 -3.26 -10.64
CA ILE A 340 7.85 -4.26 -11.52
C ILE A 340 8.93 -5.06 -12.27
N LEU A 341 9.94 -4.39 -12.83
CA LEU A 341 11.07 -5.06 -13.47
C LEU A 341 11.85 -5.96 -12.49
N GLY A 342 12.08 -5.51 -11.26
CA GLY A 342 12.80 -6.27 -10.23
C GLY A 342 12.02 -7.51 -9.75
N ILE A 343 10.70 -7.39 -9.60
CA ILE A 343 9.82 -8.53 -9.29
C ILE A 343 9.84 -9.54 -10.45
N ASN A 344 9.69 -9.08 -11.69
CA ASN A 344 9.73 -9.94 -12.88
C ASN A 344 11.08 -10.67 -13.03
N LYS A 345 12.19 -10.00 -12.71
CA LYS A 345 13.53 -10.61 -12.67
C LYS A 345 13.58 -11.80 -11.69
N ILE A 346 13.10 -11.63 -10.46
CA ILE A 346 13.05 -12.71 -9.45
C ILE A 346 12.10 -13.84 -9.89
N LEU A 347 10.94 -13.51 -10.44
CA LEU A 347 9.98 -14.52 -10.91
C LEU A 347 10.55 -15.40 -12.04
N ASN A 348 11.35 -14.80 -12.92
CA ASN A 348 12.00 -15.50 -14.04
C ASN A 348 13.31 -16.20 -13.64
N ASN A 349 14.00 -15.74 -12.59
CA ASN A 349 15.22 -16.37 -12.07
C ASN A 349 15.17 -16.56 -10.54
N LYS A 350 14.80 -17.77 -10.11
CA LYS A 350 14.63 -18.15 -8.69
C LYS A 350 15.92 -18.20 -7.87
N GLU A 351 17.09 -18.12 -8.50
CA GLU A 351 18.38 -17.99 -7.79
C GLU A 351 18.58 -16.56 -7.27
N VAL A 352 17.95 -15.57 -7.93
CA VAL A 352 17.92 -14.17 -7.48
C VAL A 352 16.95 -14.04 -6.30
N ARG A 353 17.43 -13.50 -5.18
CA ARG A 353 16.63 -13.33 -3.94
C ARG A 353 16.53 -11.87 -3.47
N ASN A 354 16.82 -10.94 -4.36
CA ASN A 354 16.86 -9.50 -4.12
C ASN A 354 16.35 -8.76 -5.37
N LEU A 355 15.69 -7.61 -5.17
CA LEU A 355 15.15 -6.79 -6.26
C LEU A 355 16.24 -6.04 -7.07
N ASN A 356 17.52 -6.36 -6.89
CA ASN A 356 18.59 -5.48 -7.37
C ASN A 356 19.06 -5.77 -8.80
N PHE A 357 19.37 -4.70 -9.52
CA PHE A 357 19.95 -4.69 -10.84
C PHE A 357 21.48 -4.54 -10.76
N LYS A 358 22.13 -5.27 -11.65
CA LYS A 358 23.56 -5.31 -11.92
C LYS A 358 23.82 -4.71 -13.30
N ILE A 359 25.10 -4.55 -13.66
CA ILE A 359 25.48 -4.13 -15.01
C ILE A 359 25.04 -5.12 -16.08
N ASP A 360 25.00 -6.42 -15.77
CA ASP A 360 24.63 -7.48 -16.72
C ASP A 360 23.17 -7.35 -17.18
N ASP A 361 22.25 -6.94 -16.29
CA ASP A 361 20.84 -6.68 -16.63
C ASP A 361 20.70 -5.56 -17.69
N LEU A 362 21.71 -4.70 -17.85
CA LEU A 362 21.72 -3.68 -18.91
C LEU A 362 22.07 -4.27 -20.29
N TYR A 363 22.92 -5.31 -20.32
CA TYR A 363 23.28 -5.98 -21.58
C TYR A 363 22.11 -6.75 -22.16
N ASP A 364 21.35 -7.45 -21.31
CA ASP A 364 20.13 -8.14 -21.71
C ASP A 364 19.18 -7.21 -22.47
N LYS A 365 19.04 -5.94 -22.05
CA LYS A 365 18.15 -4.97 -22.69
C LYS A 365 18.71 -4.33 -23.98
N ILE A 366 20.02 -4.27 -24.13
CA ILE A 366 20.69 -3.65 -25.30
C ILE A 366 20.84 -4.65 -26.45
N TYR A 367 20.98 -5.94 -26.15
CA TYR A 367 21.31 -6.98 -27.11
C TYR A 367 20.18 -8.00 -27.39
N THR A 368 18.97 -7.81 -26.81
CA THR A 368 17.70 -8.38 -27.30
C THR A 368 17.04 -7.48 -28.33
#